data_AF-A0A8C9JA43-F1
#
_entry.id   AF-A0A8C9JA43-F1
#
_cell.length_a   1.000
_cell.length_b   1.000
_cell.length_c   1.000
_cell.angle_alpha   90.00
_cell.angle_beta   90.00
_cell.angle_gamma   90.00
#
_symmetry.space_group_name_H-M   'P 1'
#
loop_
_entity.id
_entity.type
_entity.pdbx_description
1 polymer ?
#
loop_
_entity_poly.entity_id
_entity_poly.type
_entity_poly.pdbx_seq_one_letter_code
_entity_poly.pdbx_strand_id
1 'polypeptide(L)'
;MEATAEFVVESPDVVYGPDAIEAQYEYRTTCVSREGGVLKVGRGPGVVGLGVLASHPAHPAAGWDISSVNLAEAMRRAQVLDWGLQEQMRPHMESLRPRPSVYIPEFIAANQSARADNLILGTRAQQLEQIRRDIRDFRSSAGLDKVIVLWTANTERFCEVVPGLNDTAENLLRTIQLGLEVSPSTLFAVASILEGCAFLNGSPQNTLVPGALELARQRRVFVGGDDFKSGQTKVKSVLVDFLIGSGLKTMSIVSYNHLVRPPLTPSLFPRACVGLPPQNHMLLEHKMERPGLTRGGPVVAACPVPCKKGPAPTAPNGCTGDANGHSQVEAPQMPTT
;
A
#
# COMPACT_ATOMS: atom_id res chain seq x y z
N MET A 1 16.77 33.81 4.06
CA MET A 1 15.85 33.39 3.00
C MET A 1 16.61 33.52 1.70
N GLU A 2 17.27 32.45 1.27
CA GLU A 2 17.80 32.38 -0.09
C GLU A 2 16.61 32.28 -1.05
N ALA A 3 16.60 33.13 -2.08
CA ALA A 3 15.62 33.04 -3.15
C ALA A 3 15.74 31.65 -3.79
N THR A 4 14.68 30.86 -3.69
CA THR A 4 14.56 29.62 -4.46
C THR A 4 14.67 30.00 -5.94
N ALA A 5 15.75 29.58 -6.59
CA ALA A 5 15.88 29.77 -8.03
C ALA A 5 14.72 29.04 -8.72
N GLU A 6 13.82 29.79 -9.35
CA GLU A 6 12.75 29.22 -10.16
C GLU A 6 13.37 28.55 -11.39
N PHE A 7 13.09 27.25 -11.55
CA PHE A 7 13.51 26.47 -12.70
C PHE A 7 12.39 26.48 -13.75
N VAL A 8 12.65 27.08 -14.91
CA VAL A 8 11.70 27.19 -16.04
C VAL A 8 12.19 26.33 -17.21
N VAL A 9 11.28 25.57 -17.82
CA VAL A 9 11.58 24.73 -18.99
C VAL A 9 11.13 25.46 -20.26
N GLU A 10 12.09 25.83 -21.11
CA GLU A 10 11.81 26.39 -22.43
C GLU A 10 11.64 25.25 -23.45
N SER A 11 10.40 24.85 -23.73
CA SER A 11 10.08 23.81 -24.73
C SER A 11 8.76 24.13 -25.43
N PRO A 12 8.62 23.90 -26.76
CA PRO A 12 7.34 24.01 -27.46
C PRO A 12 6.30 23.00 -26.97
N ASP A 13 6.75 21.92 -26.30
CA ASP A 13 5.88 20.87 -25.75
C ASP A 13 5.39 21.20 -24.34
N VAL A 14 5.79 22.34 -23.76
CA VAL A 14 5.42 22.75 -22.40
C VAL A 14 4.66 24.08 -22.44
N VAL A 15 3.46 24.09 -21.87
CA VAL A 15 2.60 25.26 -21.76
C VAL A 15 2.29 25.52 -20.29
N TYR A 16 2.63 26.71 -19.81
CA TYR A 16 2.33 27.16 -18.46
C TYR A 16 0.96 27.84 -18.45
N GLY A 17 -0.04 27.21 -17.84
CA GLY A 17 -1.35 27.79 -17.56
C GLY A 17 -1.41 28.44 -16.17
N PRO A 18 -2.51 29.12 -15.84
CA PRO A 18 -2.69 29.75 -14.53
C PRO A 18 -2.77 28.73 -13.38
N ASP A 19 -3.26 27.51 -13.64
CA ASP A 19 -3.51 26.49 -12.62
C ASP A 19 -2.72 25.20 -12.78
N ALA A 20 -2.09 25.00 -13.94
CA ALA A 20 -1.38 23.77 -14.30
C ALA A 20 -0.28 24.03 -15.33
N ILE A 21 0.71 23.15 -15.34
CA ILE A 21 1.69 23.03 -16.41
C ILE A 21 1.27 21.87 -17.29
N GLU A 22 1.04 22.14 -18.57
CA GLU A 22 0.75 21.13 -19.57
C GLU A 22 2.06 20.75 -20.27
N ALA A 23 2.39 19.47 -20.32
CA ALA A 23 3.58 18.96 -20.99
C ALA A 23 3.22 17.80 -21.91
N GLN A 24 3.48 17.93 -23.21
CA GLN A 24 3.37 16.83 -24.17
C GLN A 24 4.65 16.01 -24.13
N TYR A 25 4.52 14.68 -24.05
CA TYR A 25 5.67 13.78 -24.18
C TYR A 25 5.34 12.58 -25.06
N GLU A 26 6.27 12.17 -25.92
CA GLU A 26 6.14 10.93 -26.70
C GLU A 26 6.59 9.73 -25.85
N TYR A 27 5.65 8.93 -25.33
CA TYR A 27 6.00 7.66 -24.70
C TYR A 27 6.43 6.64 -25.74
N ARG A 28 7.71 6.27 -25.74
CA ARG A 28 8.24 5.21 -26.61
C ARG A 28 8.33 3.91 -25.85
N THR A 29 7.72 2.86 -26.40
CA THR A 29 7.80 1.49 -25.87
C THR A 29 8.00 0.48 -27.00
N THR A 30 8.31 -0.75 -26.63
CA THR A 30 8.69 -1.84 -27.54
C THR A 30 7.77 -3.02 -27.33
N CYS A 31 7.21 -3.58 -28.40
CA CYS A 31 6.51 -4.86 -28.35
C CYS A 31 7.48 -5.98 -28.75
N VAL A 32 7.47 -7.08 -28.01
CA VAL A 32 8.30 -8.25 -28.30
C VAL A 32 7.38 -9.46 -28.46
N SER A 33 7.46 -10.12 -29.61
CA SER A 33 6.76 -11.39 -29.87
C SER A 33 7.76 -12.50 -30.18
N ARG A 34 7.35 -13.76 -30.02
CA ARG A 34 8.18 -14.92 -30.36
C ARG A 34 7.49 -15.71 -31.46
N GLU A 35 8.15 -15.86 -32.60
CA GLU A 35 7.66 -16.62 -33.75
C GLU A 35 8.77 -17.53 -34.25
N GLY A 36 8.50 -18.84 -34.35
CA GLY A 36 9.48 -19.81 -34.86
C GLY A 36 10.79 -19.87 -34.06
N GLY A 37 10.76 -19.57 -32.76
CA GLY A 37 11.97 -19.52 -31.92
C GLY A 37 12.76 -18.21 -31.99
N VAL A 38 12.39 -17.30 -32.88
CA VAL A 38 13.00 -15.96 -33.04
C VAL A 38 12.20 -14.92 -32.26
N LEU A 39 12.89 -14.02 -31.56
CA LEU A 39 12.28 -12.85 -30.96
C LEU A 39 12.14 -11.75 -32.02
N LYS A 40 10.91 -11.35 -32.30
CA LYS A 40 10.60 -10.19 -33.14
C LYS A 40 10.36 -8.98 -32.24
N VAL A 41 10.98 -7.87 -32.59
CA VAL A 41 10.92 -6.61 -31.85
C VAL A 41 10.27 -5.56 -32.73
N GLY A 42 9.15 -5.00 -32.26
CA GLY A 42 8.40 -3.96 -32.95
C GLY A 42 8.19 -2.74 -32.08
N ARG A 43 7.71 -1.64 -32.69
CA ARG A 43 7.33 -0.44 -31.95
C ARG A 43 6.03 -0.74 -31.19
N GLY A 44 6.06 -0.57 -29.88
CA GLY A 44 4.85 -0.64 -29.07
C GLY A 44 3.98 0.61 -29.26
N PRO A 45 2.71 0.57 -28.80
CA PRO A 45 1.82 1.71 -28.92
C PRO A 45 2.41 2.91 -28.18
N GLY A 46 2.69 3.98 -28.94
CA GLY A 46 3.09 5.27 -28.37
C GLY A 46 1.91 5.91 -27.67
N VAL A 47 2.16 6.55 -26.53
CA VAL A 47 1.14 7.27 -25.77
C VAL A 47 1.66 8.68 -25.53
N VAL A 48 0.85 9.70 -25.85
CA VAL A 48 1.15 11.06 -25.41
C VAL A 48 0.52 11.23 -24.03
N GLY A 49 1.32 11.58 -23.03
CA GLY A 49 0.80 11.86 -21.69
C GLY A 49 1.06 13.30 -21.28
N LEU A 50 0.43 13.67 -20.18
CA LEU A 50 0.52 14.98 -19.53
C LEU A 50 1.09 14.79 -18.12
N GLY A 51 2.12 15.55 -17.76
CA GLY A 51 2.79 15.45 -16.46
C GLY A 51 2.72 16.75 -15.67
N VAL A 52 2.48 16.64 -14.36
CA VAL A 52 2.40 17.77 -13.43
C VAL A 52 3.24 17.45 -12.18
N LEU A 53 4.11 18.37 -11.74
CA LEU A 53 5.06 18.18 -10.63
C LEU A 53 4.68 19.00 -9.39
N ALA A 54 4.66 18.40 -8.20
CA ALA A 54 4.34 19.11 -6.95
C ALA A 54 5.47 18.99 -5.91
N SER A 55 5.74 20.08 -5.20
CA SER A 55 6.61 20.14 -4.01
C SER A 55 5.73 20.31 -2.75
N HIS A 56 6.15 19.74 -1.62
CA HIS A 56 5.30 19.64 -0.43
C HIS A 56 6.01 20.16 0.84
N PRO A 57 5.49 21.22 1.50
CA PRO A 57 5.85 21.58 2.85
C PRO A 57 5.05 20.78 3.90
N ALA A 58 5.40 20.89 5.19
CA ALA A 58 4.81 20.09 6.27
C ALA A 58 3.29 20.31 6.47
N HIS A 59 2.58 19.24 6.85
CA HIS A 59 1.13 19.14 6.79
C HIS A 59 0.49 18.76 8.14
N PRO A 60 -0.71 19.27 8.47
CA PRO A 60 -1.47 18.80 9.64
C PRO A 60 -1.75 17.30 9.51
N ALA A 61 -1.38 16.55 10.54
CA ALA A 61 -1.58 15.10 10.61
C ALA A 61 -2.52 14.75 11.75
N ALA A 62 -3.48 13.89 11.48
CA ALA A 62 -4.32 13.25 12.48
C ALA A 62 -4.37 11.74 12.19
N GLY A 63 -4.91 10.95 13.09
CA GLY A 63 -4.97 9.51 12.85
C GLY A 63 -5.72 8.74 13.90
N TRP A 64 -5.71 7.43 13.73
CA TRP A 64 -6.37 6.47 14.61
C TRP A 64 -5.36 5.48 15.20
N ASP A 65 -5.57 5.11 16.45
CA ASP A 65 -4.80 4.08 17.11
C ASP A 65 -5.71 3.32 18.08
N ILE A 66 -5.45 2.03 18.24
CA ILE A 66 -6.17 1.22 19.24
C ILE A 66 -5.75 1.59 20.67
N SER A 67 -4.66 2.36 20.83
CA SER A 67 -4.16 2.93 22.07
C SER A 67 -4.55 4.40 22.20
N SER A 68 -4.98 4.84 23.39
CA SER A 68 -5.38 6.21 23.71
C SER A 68 -4.20 7.15 24.02
N VAL A 69 -2.98 6.61 24.03
CA VAL A 69 -1.74 7.31 24.38
C VAL A 69 -1.47 8.48 23.41
N ASN A 70 -1.15 9.66 23.95
CA ASN A 70 -0.81 10.83 23.15
C ASN A 70 0.55 10.67 22.43
N LEU A 71 0.85 11.53 21.47
CA LEU A 71 2.07 11.39 20.68
C LEU A 71 3.37 11.63 21.46
N ALA A 72 3.35 12.42 22.54
CA ALA A 72 4.52 12.61 23.40
C ALA A 72 4.91 11.31 24.14
N GLU A 73 3.92 10.63 24.72
CA GLU A 73 4.14 9.34 25.39
C GLU A 73 4.35 8.21 24.37
N ALA A 74 3.73 8.27 23.19
CA ALA A 74 4.02 7.34 22.10
C ALA A 74 5.47 7.46 21.62
N MET A 75 5.99 8.68 21.51
CA MET A 75 7.39 8.98 21.18
C MET A 75 8.35 8.43 22.23
N ARG A 76 8.06 8.66 23.51
CA ARG A 76 8.84 8.08 24.62
C ARG A 76 8.83 6.55 24.58
N ARG A 77 7.65 5.95 24.38
CA ARG A 77 7.46 4.50 24.29
C ARG A 77 8.21 3.89 23.11
N ALA A 78 8.27 4.59 21.98
CA ALA A 78 8.90 4.11 20.75
C ALA A 78 10.44 4.15 20.79
N GLN A 79 11.03 5.03 21.61
CA GLN A 79 12.48 5.13 21.80
C GLN A 79 13.26 5.32 20.49
N VAL A 80 12.71 6.09 19.56
CA VAL A 80 13.32 6.35 18.24
C VAL A 80 14.13 7.65 18.24
N LEU A 81 13.58 8.71 18.82
CA LEU A 81 14.23 10.03 18.87
C LEU A 81 15.09 10.16 20.12
N ASP A 82 16.18 10.92 20.04
CA ASP A 82 17.01 11.24 21.20
C ASP A 82 16.22 11.98 22.27
N TRP A 83 16.53 11.71 23.55
CA TRP A 83 15.80 12.28 24.68
C TRP A 83 15.71 13.82 24.65
N GLY A 84 16.81 14.50 24.31
CA GLY A 84 16.82 15.96 24.25
C GLY A 84 15.86 16.52 23.20
N LEU A 85 15.68 15.80 22.08
CA LEU A 85 14.70 16.14 21.06
C LEU A 85 13.28 15.82 21.53
N GLN A 86 13.08 14.70 22.23
CA GLN A 86 11.78 14.34 22.80
C GLN A 86 11.26 15.45 23.73
N GLU A 87 12.11 16.00 24.60
CA GLU A 87 11.72 17.07 25.52
C GLU A 87 11.40 18.38 24.78
N GLN A 88 12.16 18.71 23.73
CA GLN A 88 11.83 19.85 22.88
C GLN A 88 10.50 19.68 22.14
N MET A 89 10.17 18.46 21.72
CA MET A 89 8.94 18.17 20.97
C MET A 89 7.71 17.95 21.87
N ARG A 90 7.90 17.61 23.15
CA ARG A 90 6.82 17.30 24.10
C ARG A 90 5.69 18.34 24.11
N PRO A 91 5.94 19.66 24.22
CA PRO A 91 4.87 20.67 24.25
C PRO A 91 3.99 20.67 22.98
N HIS A 92 4.53 20.20 21.85
CA HIS A 92 3.82 20.12 20.58
C HIS A 92 3.08 18.79 20.37
N MET A 93 3.52 17.72 21.06
CA MET A 93 3.03 16.36 20.83
C MET A 93 2.03 15.90 21.90
N GLU A 94 2.03 16.50 23.09
CA GLU A 94 1.21 16.06 24.22
C GLU A 94 -0.29 16.27 24.01
N SER A 95 -0.68 17.33 23.29
CA SER A 95 -2.06 17.60 22.90
C SER A 95 -2.57 16.70 21.77
N LEU A 96 -1.66 16.04 21.03
CA LEU A 96 -2.01 15.22 19.89
C LEU A 96 -2.38 13.81 20.35
N ARG A 97 -3.68 13.51 20.31
CA ARG A 97 -4.21 12.19 20.65
C ARG A 97 -4.81 11.50 19.43
N PRO A 98 -4.57 10.20 19.26
CA PRO A 98 -5.21 9.44 18.20
C PRO A 98 -6.70 9.26 18.46
N ARG A 99 -7.49 9.25 17.38
CA ARG A 99 -8.91 8.88 17.41
C ARG A 99 -9.07 7.38 17.71
N PRO A 100 -10.22 6.95 18.27
CA PRO A 100 -10.52 5.52 18.48
C PRO A 100 -10.46 4.73 17.19
N SER A 101 -9.97 3.50 17.20
CA SER A 101 -9.75 2.71 15.98
C SER A 101 -10.51 1.39 15.95
N VAL A 102 -10.61 0.77 14.77
CA VAL A 102 -11.17 -0.59 14.65
C VAL A 102 -10.13 -1.61 15.10
N TYR A 103 -10.52 -2.45 16.06
CA TYR A 103 -9.75 -3.58 16.56
C TYR A 103 -10.52 -4.89 16.33
N ILE A 104 -9.83 -5.86 15.74
CA ILE A 104 -10.33 -7.21 15.51
C ILE A 104 -9.21 -8.16 15.94
N PRO A 105 -9.30 -8.78 17.14
CA PRO A 105 -8.22 -9.56 17.72
C PRO A 105 -7.67 -10.64 16.77
N GLU A 106 -8.53 -11.25 15.97
CA GLU A 106 -8.21 -12.35 15.06
C GLU A 106 -7.31 -11.95 13.89
N PHE A 107 -7.12 -10.65 13.65
CA PHE A 107 -6.28 -10.15 12.57
C PHE A 107 -4.85 -9.82 12.98
N ILE A 108 -4.57 -9.65 14.28
CA ILE A 108 -3.25 -9.27 14.77
C ILE A 108 -2.79 -10.18 15.90
N ALA A 109 -1.54 -10.04 16.36
CA ALA A 109 -1.01 -10.86 17.44
C ALA A 109 -1.80 -10.68 18.75
N ALA A 110 -2.06 -11.78 19.46
CA ALA A 110 -2.87 -11.78 20.70
C ALA A 110 -2.28 -10.90 21.83
N ASN A 111 -0.97 -10.63 21.79
CA ASN A 111 -0.28 -9.77 22.76
C ASN A 111 -0.64 -8.27 22.62
N GLN A 112 -1.44 -7.90 21.62
CA GLN A 112 -1.90 -6.52 21.42
C GLN A 112 -3.16 -6.17 22.24
N SER A 113 -3.81 -7.16 22.86
CA SER A 113 -5.06 -6.97 23.61
C SER A 113 -4.95 -5.94 24.72
N ALA A 114 -3.84 -5.95 25.49
CA ALA A 114 -3.60 -4.99 26.57
C ALA A 114 -3.38 -3.54 26.09
N ARG A 115 -3.05 -3.35 24.80
CA ARG A 115 -2.88 -2.01 24.19
C ARG A 115 -4.20 -1.40 23.73
N ALA A 116 -5.22 -2.23 23.51
CA ALA A 116 -6.47 -1.87 22.85
C ALA A 116 -7.48 -1.23 23.84
N ASP A 117 -7.32 0.06 24.14
CA ASP A 117 -8.19 0.85 25.04
C ASP A 117 -8.97 1.97 24.32
N ASN A 118 -8.73 2.19 23.02
CA ASN A 118 -9.27 3.29 22.24
C ASN A 118 -9.98 2.77 20.97
N LEU A 119 -11.22 2.31 21.12
CA LEU A 119 -11.88 1.48 20.11
C LEU A 119 -13.17 2.08 19.54
N ILE A 120 -13.37 1.89 18.24
CA ILE A 120 -14.69 2.09 17.59
C ILE A 120 -15.49 0.80 17.76
N LEU A 121 -16.58 0.89 18.53
CA LEU A 121 -17.49 -0.21 18.80
C LEU A 121 -18.59 -0.31 17.73
N GLY A 122 -19.29 -1.45 17.70
CA GLY A 122 -20.41 -1.70 16.80
C GLY A 122 -20.10 -2.67 15.66
N THR A 123 -21.05 -2.79 14.73
CA THR A 123 -20.93 -3.65 13.54
C THR A 123 -19.91 -3.10 12.54
N ARG A 124 -19.49 -3.92 11.58
CA ARG A 124 -18.56 -3.49 10.51
C ARG A 124 -19.08 -2.28 9.73
N ALA A 125 -20.38 -2.23 9.48
CA ALA A 125 -21.03 -1.09 8.83
C ALA A 125 -20.97 0.18 9.69
N GLN A 126 -21.20 0.07 11.00
CA GLN A 126 -21.10 1.21 11.93
C GLN A 126 -19.66 1.72 12.04
N GLN A 127 -18.70 0.79 12.12
CA GLN A 127 -17.28 1.10 12.13
C GLN A 127 -16.84 1.81 10.83
N LEU A 128 -17.27 1.31 9.67
CA LEU A 128 -17.03 1.94 8.38
C LEU A 128 -17.54 3.38 8.37
N GLU A 129 -18.79 3.60 8.79
CA GLU A 129 -19.38 4.95 8.77
C GLU A 129 -18.70 5.89 9.77
N GLN A 130 -18.26 5.39 10.93
CA GLN A 130 -17.48 6.20 11.87
C GLN A 130 -16.16 6.66 11.26
N ILE A 131 -15.42 5.78 10.58
CA ILE A 131 -14.17 6.16 9.89
C ILE A 131 -14.45 7.22 8.81
N ARG A 132 -15.53 7.07 8.05
CA ARG A 132 -15.94 8.05 7.03
C ARG A 132 -16.26 9.41 7.65
N ARG A 133 -16.97 9.45 8.78
CA ARG A 133 -17.23 10.69 9.54
C ARG A 133 -15.93 11.32 10.02
N ASP A 134 -15.03 10.53 10.61
CA ASP A 134 -13.74 11.04 11.08
C ASP A 134 -12.92 11.68 9.96
N ILE A 135 -12.95 11.11 8.74
CA ILE A 135 -12.30 11.70 7.56
C ILE A 135 -12.94 13.04 7.19
N ARG A 136 -14.27 13.13 7.13
CA ARG A 136 -14.99 14.38 6.83
C ARG A 136 -14.75 15.45 7.89
N ASP A 137 -14.75 15.06 9.16
CA ASP A 137 -14.51 15.95 10.29
C ASP A 137 -13.08 16.48 10.26
N PHE A 138 -12.09 15.63 10.00
CA PHE A 138 -10.71 16.06 9.84
C PHE A 138 -10.55 17.01 8.65
N ARG A 139 -11.15 16.67 7.50
CA ARG A 139 -11.13 17.51 6.30
C ARG A 139 -11.70 18.90 6.58
N SER A 140 -12.87 18.99 7.20
CA SER A 140 -13.54 20.26 7.48
C SER A 140 -12.86 21.07 8.58
N SER A 141 -12.50 20.46 9.71
CA SER A 141 -11.89 21.15 10.86
C SER A 141 -10.50 21.71 10.57
N ALA A 142 -9.71 21.04 9.72
CA ALA A 142 -8.41 21.52 9.29
C ALA A 142 -8.46 22.30 7.96
N GLY A 143 -9.67 22.51 7.40
CA GLY A 143 -9.89 23.27 6.16
C GLY A 143 -9.25 22.65 4.91
N LEU A 144 -9.11 21.32 4.85
CA LEU A 144 -8.29 20.62 3.86
C LEU A 144 -9.04 20.35 2.56
N ASP A 145 -8.36 20.53 1.43
CA ASP A 145 -8.90 20.13 0.12
C ASP A 145 -8.67 18.65 -0.18
N LYS A 146 -7.52 18.11 0.22
CA LYS A 146 -7.12 16.73 -0.05
C LYS A 146 -6.71 16.03 1.24
N VAL A 147 -7.09 14.75 1.34
CA VAL A 147 -6.72 13.88 2.45
C VAL A 147 -6.14 12.59 1.87
N ILE A 148 -5.02 12.15 2.43
CA ILE A 148 -4.40 10.85 2.15
C ILE A 148 -4.47 10.03 3.43
N VAL A 149 -4.94 8.80 3.32
CA VAL A 149 -4.98 7.84 4.41
C VAL A 149 -3.85 6.83 4.22
N LEU A 150 -2.97 6.72 5.20
CA LEU A 150 -1.82 5.83 5.20
C LEU A 150 -1.93 4.81 6.34
N TRP A 151 -2.01 3.54 5.97
CA TRP A 151 -1.91 2.46 6.92
C TRP A 151 -0.46 2.26 7.35
N THR A 152 -0.20 2.52 8.63
CA THR A 152 1.07 2.26 9.29
C THR A 152 0.78 1.65 10.67
N ALA A 153 -0.17 0.73 10.75
CA ALA A 153 -0.48 0.02 12.01
C ALA A 153 0.21 -1.34 12.04
N ASN A 154 -0.17 -2.19 13.00
CA ASN A 154 0.23 -3.59 13.03
C ASN A 154 -0.01 -4.29 11.69
N THR A 155 0.92 -5.15 11.32
CA THR A 155 0.70 -6.15 10.26
C THR A 155 -0.45 -7.05 10.64
N GLU A 156 -1.40 -7.20 9.72
CA GLU A 156 -2.51 -8.14 9.87
C GLU A 156 -2.17 -9.48 9.21
N ARG A 157 -2.87 -10.55 9.58
CA ARG A 157 -2.90 -11.76 8.76
C ARG A 157 -3.53 -11.46 7.39
N PHE A 158 -3.26 -12.32 6.42
CA PHE A 158 -3.91 -12.24 5.12
C PHE A 158 -5.40 -12.60 5.21
N CYS A 159 -6.21 -11.93 4.42
CA CYS A 159 -7.59 -12.33 4.13
C CYS A 159 -7.59 -13.32 2.96
N GLU A 160 -8.43 -14.35 3.04
CA GLU A 160 -8.73 -15.15 1.86
C GLU A 160 -9.55 -14.33 0.86
N VAL A 161 -9.26 -14.50 -0.44
CA VAL A 161 -10.06 -13.91 -1.52
C VAL A 161 -11.11 -14.94 -1.92
N VAL A 162 -12.38 -14.63 -1.63
CA VAL A 162 -13.50 -15.56 -1.77
C VAL A 162 -14.52 -14.98 -2.75
N PRO A 163 -14.87 -15.72 -3.82
CA PRO A 163 -15.93 -15.32 -4.74
C PRO A 163 -17.26 -15.06 -4.02
N GLY A 164 -17.93 -13.96 -4.35
CA GLY A 164 -19.16 -13.55 -3.68
C GLY A 164 -18.99 -12.77 -2.37
N LEU A 165 -17.76 -12.64 -1.84
CA LEU A 165 -17.49 -11.89 -0.60
C LEU A 165 -16.64 -10.63 -0.83
N ASN A 166 -15.45 -10.77 -1.39
CA ASN A 166 -14.49 -9.66 -1.53
C ASN A 166 -13.82 -9.60 -2.91
N ASP A 167 -14.42 -10.29 -3.88
CA ASP A 167 -14.01 -10.38 -5.28
C ASP A 167 -14.46 -9.18 -6.13
N THR A 168 -15.62 -8.59 -5.81
CA THR A 168 -16.16 -7.41 -6.49
C THR A 168 -16.47 -6.28 -5.52
N ALA A 169 -16.55 -5.05 -6.04
CA ALA A 169 -16.88 -3.87 -5.24
C ALA A 169 -18.22 -4.01 -4.52
N GLU A 170 -19.23 -4.53 -5.22
CA GLU A 170 -20.58 -4.72 -4.67
C GLU A 170 -20.60 -5.81 -3.59
N ASN A 171 -19.95 -6.95 -3.84
CA ASN A 171 -19.85 -8.02 -2.86
C ASN A 171 -19.11 -7.55 -1.60
N LEU A 172 -18.01 -6.81 -1.74
CA LEU A 172 -17.27 -6.29 -0.60
C LEU A 172 -18.12 -5.35 0.27
N LEU A 173 -18.85 -4.42 -0.37
CA LEU A 173 -19.76 -3.51 0.36
C LEU A 173 -20.89 -4.28 1.05
N ARG A 174 -21.46 -5.29 0.39
CA ARG A 174 -22.47 -6.17 0.98
C ARG A 174 -21.93 -6.97 2.16
N THR A 175 -20.73 -7.51 2.06
CA THR A 175 -20.04 -8.24 3.14
C THR A 175 -19.87 -7.36 4.38
N ILE A 176 -19.48 -6.10 4.19
CA ILE A 176 -19.40 -5.11 5.29
C ILE A 176 -20.78 -4.86 5.91
N GLN A 177 -21.82 -4.69 5.09
CA GLN A 177 -23.19 -4.47 5.58
C GLN A 177 -23.72 -5.64 6.39
N LEU A 178 -23.42 -6.87 5.97
CA LEU A 178 -23.81 -8.09 6.68
C LEU A 178 -22.96 -8.38 7.93
N GLY A 179 -21.89 -7.62 8.16
CA GLY A 179 -21.00 -7.81 9.31
C GLY A 179 -20.12 -9.07 9.21
N LEU A 180 -19.90 -9.58 8.01
CA LEU A 180 -19.04 -10.74 7.74
C LEU A 180 -17.55 -10.36 7.88
N GLU A 181 -16.66 -11.35 7.70
CA GLU A 181 -15.22 -11.16 7.87
C GLU A 181 -14.65 -10.13 6.87
N VAL A 182 -14.17 -9.01 7.42
CA VAL A 182 -13.45 -7.96 6.69
C VAL A 182 -12.37 -7.44 7.64
N SER A 183 -11.13 -7.34 7.16
CA SER A 183 -10.03 -6.85 7.99
C SER A 183 -10.21 -5.37 8.33
N PRO A 184 -9.65 -4.90 9.47
CA PRO A 184 -9.66 -3.48 9.78
C PRO A 184 -9.01 -2.65 8.66
N SER A 185 -7.87 -3.09 8.11
CA SER A 185 -7.23 -2.38 6.98
C SER A 185 -8.13 -2.24 5.75
N THR A 186 -8.93 -3.27 5.44
CA THR A 186 -9.89 -3.23 4.33
C THR A 186 -11.01 -2.23 4.62
N LEU A 187 -11.49 -2.14 5.85
CA LEU A 187 -12.48 -1.11 6.25
C LEU A 187 -11.93 0.31 6.07
N PHE A 188 -10.68 0.56 6.45
CA PHE A 188 -10.04 1.86 6.24
C PHE A 188 -9.85 2.16 4.74
N ALA A 189 -9.45 1.18 3.94
CA ALA A 189 -9.34 1.35 2.48
C ALA A 189 -10.70 1.71 1.86
N VAL A 190 -11.76 0.95 2.18
CA VAL A 190 -13.12 1.21 1.68
C VAL A 190 -13.63 2.56 2.15
N ALA A 191 -13.44 2.93 3.42
CA ALA A 191 -13.82 4.25 3.93
C ALA A 191 -13.15 5.38 3.14
N SER A 192 -11.83 5.28 2.95
CA SER A 192 -11.03 6.27 2.23
C SER A 192 -11.51 6.43 0.79
N ILE A 193 -11.72 5.31 0.09
CA ILE A 193 -12.22 5.31 -1.29
C ILE A 193 -13.62 5.94 -1.38
N LEU A 194 -14.52 5.64 -0.44
CA LEU A 194 -15.87 6.21 -0.42
C LEU A 194 -15.87 7.72 -0.13
N GLU A 195 -14.86 8.23 0.57
CA GLU A 195 -14.66 9.67 0.83
C GLU A 195 -13.77 10.36 -0.22
N GLY A 196 -13.40 9.67 -1.30
CA GLY A 196 -12.56 10.26 -2.35
C GLY A 196 -11.11 10.50 -1.94
N CYS A 197 -10.66 9.87 -0.86
CA CYS A 197 -9.33 10.04 -0.27
C CYS A 197 -8.40 8.92 -0.73
N ALA A 198 -7.17 9.27 -1.14
CA ALA A 198 -6.19 8.25 -1.52
C ALA A 198 -5.84 7.36 -0.33
N PHE A 199 -5.68 6.04 -0.57
CA PHE A 199 -5.31 5.09 0.47
C PHE A 199 -3.98 4.40 0.16
N LEU A 200 -3.07 4.40 1.12
CA LEU A 200 -1.74 3.78 1.01
C LEU A 200 -1.58 2.71 2.08
N ASN A 201 -1.19 1.49 1.68
CA ASN A 201 -0.90 0.40 2.59
C ASN A 201 0.61 0.27 2.84
N GLY A 202 1.06 0.68 4.02
CA GLY A 202 2.46 0.58 4.46
C GLY A 202 2.83 -0.73 5.14
N SER A 203 1.92 -1.71 5.18
CA SER A 203 2.13 -3.01 5.81
C SER A 203 1.90 -4.15 4.81
N PRO A 204 2.39 -5.38 5.07
CA PRO A 204 2.45 -6.43 4.05
C PRO A 204 1.15 -7.23 3.85
N GLN A 205 0.10 -7.01 4.65
CA GLN A 205 -1.17 -7.71 4.46
C GLN A 205 -1.85 -7.31 3.14
N ASN A 206 -2.66 -8.21 2.57
CA ASN A 206 -3.38 -8.02 1.31
C ASN A 206 -4.65 -7.16 1.45
N THR A 207 -4.54 -5.95 2.00
CA THR A 207 -5.66 -5.02 2.20
C THR A 207 -6.42 -4.71 0.90
N LEU A 208 -5.71 -4.58 -0.22
CA LEU A 208 -6.27 -4.21 -1.52
C LEU A 208 -6.80 -5.44 -2.28
N VAL A 209 -7.78 -6.14 -1.69
CA VAL A 209 -8.50 -7.25 -2.31
C VAL A 209 -9.19 -6.81 -3.63
N PRO A 210 -9.53 -7.74 -4.54
CA PRO A 210 -10.09 -7.39 -5.85
C PRO A 210 -11.29 -6.44 -5.79
N GLY A 211 -12.21 -6.63 -4.84
CA GLY A 211 -13.35 -5.73 -4.64
C GLY A 211 -12.96 -4.32 -4.21
N ALA A 212 -11.90 -4.15 -3.42
CA ALA A 212 -11.39 -2.84 -3.03
C ALA A 212 -10.72 -2.13 -4.22
N LEU A 213 -9.95 -2.86 -5.02
CA LEU A 213 -9.34 -2.34 -6.25
C LEU A 213 -10.40 -1.93 -7.28
N GLU A 214 -11.44 -2.74 -7.44
CA GLU A 214 -12.57 -2.41 -8.31
C GLU A 214 -13.30 -1.14 -7.82
N LEU A 215 -13.59 -1.05 -6.52
CA LEU A 215 -14.21 0.12 -5.92
C LEU A 215 -13.37 1.39 -6.14
N ALA A 216 -12.05 1.30 -5.96
CA ALA A 216 -11.12 2.41 -6.22
C ALA A 216 -11.18 2.88 -7.67
N ARG A 217 -11.23 1.95 -8.64
CA ARG A 217 -11.39 2.29 -10.08
C ARG A 217 -12.73 2.96 -10.36
N GLN A 218 -13.83 2.44 -9.80
CA GLN A 218 -15.17 3.01 -9.97
C GLN A 218 -15.23 4.45 -9.41
N ARG A 219 -14.59 4.69 -8.26
CA ARG A 219 -14.54 6.01 -7.60
C ARG A 219 -13.43 6.93 -8.10
N ARG A 220 -12.55 6.45 -8.99
CA ARG A 220 -11.37 7.16 -9.50
C ARG A 220 -10.45 7.67 -8.38
N VAL A 221 -10.23 6.83 -7.37
CA VAL A 221 -9.38 7.14 -6.22
C VAL A 221 -8.06 6.37 -6.31
N PHE A 222 -6.96 7.02 -5.94
CA PHE A 222 -5.67 6.37 -5.87
C PHE A 222 -5.58 5.42 -4.68
N VAL A 223 -5.09 4.21 -4.95
CA VAL A 223 -4.68 3.25 -3.93
C VAL A 223 -3.27 2.77 -4.22
N GLY A 224 -2.47 2.51 -3.19
CA GLY A 224 -1.08 2.09 -3.34
C GLY A 224 -0.59 1.25 -2.17
N GLY A 225 0.48 0.49 -2.37
CA GLY A 225 0.97 -0.53 -1.46
C GLY A 225 1.69 -1.66 -2.22
N ASP A 226 2.14 -2.72 -1.57
CA ASP A 226 2.07 -3.04 -0.13
C ASP A 226 3.47 -3.05 0.50
N ASP A 227 3.53 -2.80 1.82
CA ASP A 227 4.73 -2.79 2.66
C ASP A 227 5.78 -1.69 2.39
N PHE A 228 6.33 -1.09 3.45
CA PHE A 228 7.37 -0.09 3.32
C PHE A 228 8.72 -0.70 2.95
N LYS A 229 9.23 -0.33 1.76
CA LYS A 229 10.58 -0.69 1.32
C LYS A 229 11.64 0.26 1.92
N SER A 230 12.02 0.02 3.17
CA SER A 230 12.91 0.90 3.95
C SER A 230 14.40 0.52 3.88
N GLY A 231 14.81 -0.52 4.61
CA GLY A 231 16.21 -0.89 4.85
C GLY A 231 16.68 -2.10 4.02
N GLN A 232 16.68 -3.30 4.63
CA GLN A 232 17.25 -4.51 4.04
C GLN A 232 16.69 -4.81 2.64
N THR A 233 15.37 -4.75 2.45
CA THR A 233 14.74 -5.02 1.15
C THR A 233 15.09 -3.96 0.11
N LYS A 234 15.31 -2.70 0.51
CA LYS A 234 15.76 -1.64 -0.40
C LYS A 234 17.15 -1.95 -0.93
N VAL A 235 18.10 -2.27 -0.04
CA VAL A 235 19.47 -2.66 -0.41
C VAL A 235 19.47 -3.93 -1.26
N LYS A 236 18.70 -4.95 -0.86
CA LYS A 236 18.60 -6.22 -1.59
C LYS A 236 18.19 -6.03 -3.03
N SER A 237 17.17 -5.21 -3.30
CA SER A 237 16.72 -4.98 -4.68
C SER A 237 17.78 -4.32 -5.55
N VAL A 238 18.49 -3.32 -5.01
CA VAL A 238 19.58 -2.64 -5.76
C VAL A 238 20.74 -3.59 -6.00
N LEU A 239 21.14 -4.36 -4.99
CA LEU A 239 22.28 -5.26 -5.06
C LEU A 239 22.03 -6.43 -6.03
N VAL A 240 20.88 -7.08 -5.95
CA VAL A 240 20.55 -8.23 -6.82
C VAL A 240 20.42 -7.79 -8.27
N ASP A 241 19.80 -6.62 -8.51
CA ASP A 241 19.71 -6.03 -9.85
C ASP A 241 21.10 -5.75 -10.43
N PHE A 242 21.99 -5.15 -9.64
CA PHE A 242 23.39 -4.94 -10.03
C PHE A 242 24.13 -6.24 -10.35
N LEU A 243 24.02 -7.27 -9.50
CA LEU A 243 24.72 -8.55 -9.70
C LEU A 243 24.26 -9.24 -11.00
N ILE A 244 22.95 -9.36 -11.20
CA ILE A 244 22.38 -9.97 -12.41
C ILE A 244 22.72 -9.13 -13.65
N GLY A 245 22.60 -7.80 -13.55
CA GLY A 245 22.97 -6.87 -14.62
C GLY A 245 24.45 -6.94 -15.01
N SER A 246 25.32 -7.32 -14.07
CA SER A 246 26.75 -7.56 -14.29
C SER A 246 27.06 -8.95 -14.86
N GLY A 247 26.04 -9.76 -15.17
CA GLY A 247 26.20 -11.13 -15.67
C GLY A 247 26.53 -12.17 -14.59
N LEU A 248 26.45 -11.79 -13.31
CA LEU A 248 26.70 -12.71 -12.20
C LEU A 248 25.40 -13.43 -11.81
N LYS A 249 25.46 -14.76 -11.79
CA LYS A 249 24.33 -15.59 -11.36
C LYS A 249 24.30 -15.67 -9.84
N THR A 250 23.30 -15.05 -9.22
CA THR A 250 23.07 -15.17 -7.79
C THR A 250 22.54 -16.57 -7.47
N MET A 251 23.27 -17.35 -6.68
CA MET A 251 22.92 -18.76 -6.38
C MET A 251 22.18 -18.93 -5.06
N SER A 252 22.41 -18.06 -4.08
CA SER A 252 21.75 -18.10 -2.77
C SER A 252 21.67 -16.70 -2.17
N ILE A 253 20.53 -16.39 -1.55
CA ILE A 253 20.32 -15.17 -0.77
C ILE A 253 19.69 -15.57 0.55
N VAL A 254 20.43 -15.37 1.64
CA VAL A 254 19.94 -15.61 3.00
C VAL A 254 19.78 -14.25 3.69
N SER A 255 18.67 -14.04 4.37
CA SER A 255 18.35 -12.75 5.00
C SER A 255 17.76 -12.97 6.37
N TYR A 256 18.54 -12.64 7.39
CA TYR A 256 18.13 -12.66 8.79
C TYR A 256 17.80 -11.23 9.24
N ASN A 257 16.79 -11.10 10.09
CA ASN A 257 16.44 -9.84 10.75
C ASN A 257 16.04 -10.15 12.19
N HIS A 258 16.66 -9.46 13.14
CA HIS A 258 16.24 -9.41 14.52
C HIS A 258 16.09 -7.95 14.92
N LEU A 259 14.88 -7.55 15.26
CA LEU A 259 14.57 -6.20 15.74
C LEU A 259 13.94 -6.35 17.12
N VAL A 260 14.64 -5.86 18.14
CA VAL A 260 14.07 -5.76 19.48
C VAL A 260 13.42 -4.39 19.58
N ARG A 261 12.08 -4.40 19.69
CA ARG A 261 11.29 -3.23 20.08
C ARG A 261 10.54 -3.60 21.36
N PRO A 262 10.35 -2.69 22.32
CA PRO A 262 9.63 -3.01 23.55
C PRO A 262 8.26 -3.64 23.23
N PRO A 263 7.79 -4.65 24.00
CA PRO A 263 6.74 -5.61 23.61
C PRO A 263 5.34 -5.06 23.30
N LEU A 264 5.15 -3.74 23.25
CA LEU A 264 3.89 -3.03 23.00
C LEU A 264 3.99 -1.94 21.90
N THR A 265 4.99 -2.00 21.00
CA THR A 265 5.26 -0.93 20.00
C THR A 265 5.25 -1.32 18.52
N PRO A 266 4.08 -1.54 17.92
CA PRO A 266 3.86 -1.25 16.51
C PRO A 266 3.84 0.27 16.28
N SER A 267 4.63 0.72 15.29
CA SER A 267 4.71 2.06 14.66
C SER A 267 4.60 3.32 15.56
N LEU A 268 5.61 4.18 15.46
CA LEU A 268 5.59 5.54 16.01
C LEU A 268 4.45 6.40 15.41
N PHE A 269 3.91 5.99 14.26
CA PHE A 269 2.84 6.68 13.57
C PHE A 269 1.51 5.92 13.73
N PRO A 270 0.44 6.56 14.26
CA PRO A 270 -0.91 6.01 14.21
C PRO A 270 -1.31 5.76 12.76
N ARG A 271 -2.40 5.00 12.49
CA ARG A 271 -3.03 4.98 11.15
C ARG A 271 -3.23 6.44 10.74
N ALA A 272 -2.42 6.94 9.80
CA ALA A 272 -2.22 8.38 9.66
C ALA A 272 -3.08 8.91 8.52
N CYS A 273 -3.92 9.89 8.81
CA CYS A 273 -4.42 10.83 7.82
C CYS A 273 -3.41 11.96 7.68
N VAL A 274 -2.80 12.06 6.51
CA VAL A 274 -2.02 13.24 6.13
C VAL A 274 -2.94 14.17 5.36
N GLY A 275 -3.22 15.34 5.93
CA GLY A 275 -4.09 16.33 5.34
C GLY A 275 -3.30 17.40 4.59
N LEU A 276 -3.56 17.59 3.30
CA LEU A 276 -2.92 18.67 2.55
C LEU A 276 -3.78 19.95 2.70
N PRO A 277 -3.22 21.07 3.19
CA PRO A 277 -3.95 22.33 3.33
C PRO A 277 -4.43 22.84 1.96
N PRO A 278 -5.44 23.72 1.95
CA PRO A 278 -5.95 24.34 0.74
C PRO A 278 -4.93 25.38 0.29
N GLN A 279 -4.00 24.96 -0.55
CA GLN A 279 -3.20 25.86 -1.35
C GLN A 279 -3.30 25.36 -2.77
N ASN A 280 -3.81 26.24 -3.64
CA ASN A 280 -3.78 26.08 -5.07
C ASN A 280 -2.40 25.56 -5.47
N HIS A 281 -2.35 24.32 -5.90
CA HIS A 281 -2.17 23.95 -7.30
C HIS A 281 -1.84 22.45 -7.35
N MET A 282 -2.42 21.79 -8.35
CA MET A 282 -1.87 20.61 -9.02
C MET A 282 -2.40 19.24 -8.52
N LEU A 283 -3.30 18.71 -9.33
CA LEU A 283 -3.70 17.30 -9.41
C LEU A 283 -2.99 16.70 -10.63
N LEU A 284 -2.49 15.47 -10.49
CA LEU A 284 -2.07 14.67 -11.65
C LEU A 284 -3.31 13.98 -12.20
N GLU A 285 -3.91 14.57 -13.23
CA GLU A 285 -4.96 13.92 -14.02
C GLU A 285 -4.35 13.37 -15.31
N HIS A 286 -4.28 12.04 -15.42
CA HIS A 286 -3.90 11.37 -16.65
C HIS A 286 -5.15 11.12 -17.51
N LYS A 287 -5.33 11.90 -18.58
CA LYS A 287 -6.40 11.68 -19.56
C LYS A 287 -5.89 10.77 -20.68
N MET A 288 -6.32 9.51 -20.69
CA MET A 288 -5.99 8.57 -21.76
C MET A 288 -6.97 8.76 -22.92
N GLU A 289 -6.57 9.46 -23.99
CA GLU A 289 -7.30 9.44 -25.25
C GLU A 289 -6.77 8.28 -26.10
N ARG A 290 -7.62 7.30 -26.40
CA ARG A 290 -7.32 6.24 -27.36
C ARG A 290 -7.74 6.72 -28.75
N PRO A 291 -6.81 6.94 -29.70
CA PRO A 291 -7.20 7.23 -31.07
C PRO A 291 -7.74 5.93 -31.70
N GLY A 292 -9.03 5.92 -32.10
CA GLY A 292 -9.51 5.02 -33.14
C GLY A 292 -10.31 3.76 -32.76
N LEU A 293 -11.27 3.82 -31.82
CA LEU A 293 -12.35 2.83 -31.78
C LEU A 293 -13.72 3.51 -31.97
N THR A 294 -14.17 3.57 -33.22
CA THR A 294 -15.58 3.81 -33.55
C THR A 294 -16.44 2.71 -32.91
N ARG A 295 -17.45 3.10 -32.14
CA ARG A 295 -18.48 2.19 -31.60
C ARG A 295 -19.16 1.43 -32.75
N GLY A 296 -19.00 0.11 -32.80
CA GLY A 296 -19.81 -0.76 -33.66
C GLY A 296 -19.33 -2.22 -33.69
N GLY A 297 -20.13 -3.12 -33.14
CA GLY A 297 -20.05 -4.57 -33.41
C GLY A 297 -19.76 -5.46 -32.18
N PRO A 298 -20.38 -6.65 -32.06
CA PRO A 298 -20.32 -7.48 -30.87
C PRO A 298 -18.93 -8.11 -30.71
N VAL A 299 -18.43 -8.06 -29.47
CA VAL A 299 -17.16 -8.66 -29.07
C VAL A 299 -17.26 -10.18 -29.22
N VAL A 300 -16.56 -10.73 -30.21
CA VAL A 300 -16.34 -12.17 -30.33
C VAL A 300 -15.41 -12.57 -29.19
N ALA A 301 -15.92 -13.42 -28.29
CA ALA A 301 -15.16 -14.00 -27.20
C ALA A 301 -13.96 -14.78 -27.76
N ALA A 302 -12.74 -14.36 -27.37
CA ALA A 302 -11.55 -15.15 -27.61
C ALA A 302 -11.63 -16.44 -26.76
N CYS A 303 -11.51 -17.59 -27.44
CA CYS A 303 -11.65 -18.92 -26.87
C CYS A 303 -10.73 -19.19 -25.67
N PRO A 304 -11.19 -19.92 -24.63
CA PRO A 304 -10.34 -20.42 -23.57
C PRO A 304 -9.55 -21.65 -24.06
N VAL A 305 -8.22 -21.59 -23.97
CA VAL A 305 -7.34 -22.75 -24.22
C VAL A 305 -7.48 -23.74 -23.05
N PRO A 306 -7.83 -25.02 -23.26
CA PRO A 306 -7.92 -26.00 -22.18
C PRO A 306 -6.52 -26.49 -21.76
N CYS A 307 -6.18 -26.37 -20.49
CA CYS A 307 -5.01 -27.04 -19.91
C CYS A 307 -5.23 -28.57 -19.88
N LYS A 308 -4.74 -29.29 -20.90
CA LYS A 308 -4.53 -30.74 -20.80
C LYS A 308 -3.14 -31.00 -20.20
N LYS A 309 -3.12 -31.61 -19.01
CA LYS A 309 -1.94 -32.25 -18.42
C LYS A 309 -1.53 -33.43 -19.30
N GLY A 310 -0.29 -33.42 -19.79
CA GLY A 310 0.40 -34.57 -20.37
C GLY A 310 1.84 -34.59 -19.86
N PRO A 311 2.43 -35.76 -19.57
CA PRO A 311 3.76 -35.84 -18.95
C PRO A 311 4.87 -35.52 -19.96
N ALA A 312 5.87 -34.75 -19.51
CA ALA A 312 7.10 -34.49 -20.26
C ALA A 312 8.08 -35.68 -20.11
N PRO A 313 8.89 -36.01 -21.14
CA PRO A 313 9.79 -37.15 -21.11
C PRO A 313 11.00 -36.92 -20.21
N THR A 314 11.36 -37.94 -19.45
CA THR A 314 12.55 -38.02 -18.60
C THR A 314 13.79 -38.36 -19.43
N ALA A 315 14.89 -37.64 -19.19
CA ALA A 315 16.24 -38.10 -19.50
C ALA A 315 17.14 -37.87 -18.27
N PRO A 316 18.07 -38.80 -17.98
CA PRO A 316 18.63 -38.98 -16.64
C PRO A 316 19.88 -38.11 -16.44
N ASN A 317 20.13 -37.69 -15.19
CA ASN A 317 21.38 -37.97 -14.49
C ASN A 317 21.43 -37.30 -13.11
N GLY A 318 21.38 -38.15 -12.08
CA GLY A 318 22.28 -38.12 -10.93
C GLY A 318 22.32 -36.88 -10.05
N CYS A 319 21.49 -36.86 -9.01
CA CYS A 319 21.92 -36.61 -7.63
C CYS A 319 20.71 -36.82 -6.69
N THR A 320 20.78 -37.87 -5.88
CA THR A 320 19.85 -38.19 -4.79
C THR A 320 20.02 -37.19 -3.65
N GLY A 321 18.94 -36.54 -3.25
CA GLY A 321 18.86 -35.70 -2.05
C GLY A 321 17.44 -35.72 -1.53
N ASP A 322 17.21 -36.58 -0.54
CA ASP A 322 15.92 -36.81 0.10
C ASP A 322 15.37 -35.57 0.79
N ALA A 323 14.07 -35.34 0.61
CA ALA A 323 13.31 -34.35 1.35
C ALA A 323 12.85 -34.96 2.69
N ASN A 324 13.50 -34.59 3.79
CA ASN A 324 13.08 -35.00 5.12
C ASN A 324 12.07 -34.00 5.71
N GLY A 325 10.78 -34.27 5.49
CA GLY A 325 9.75 -33.95 6.46
C GLY A 325 9.63 -35.12 7.43
N HIS A 326 9.79 -34.88 8.73
CA HIS A 326 9.39 -35.86 9.75
C HIS A 326 8.62 -35.20 10.90
N SER A 327 7.48 -35.81 11.16
CA SER A 327 6.55 -35.60 12.26
C SER A 327 7.17 -35.85 13.64
N GLN A 328 6.54 -35.24 14.63
CA GLN A 328 6.88 -35.30 16.06
C GLN A 328 7.08 -36.71 16.60
N VAL A 329 8.21 -36.94 17.29
CA VAL A 329 8.41 -37.98 18.30
C VAL A 329 9.24 -37.37 19.44
N GLU A 330 8.87 -37.69 20.67
CA GLU A 330 9.39 -37.18 21.95
C GLU A 330 10.93 -37.14 22.06
N ALA A 331 11.45 -36.05 22.63
CA ALA A 331 12.86 -35.90 22.96
C ALA A 331 13.17 -36.47 24.36
N PRO A 332 14.26 -37.26 24.54
CA PRO A 332 14.72 -37.65 25.86
C PRO A 332 15.54 -36.52 26.51
N GLN A 333 15.33 -36.34 27.83
CA GLN A 333 16.10 -35.41 28.68
C GLN A 333 17.59 -35.76 28.68
N MET A 334 18.44 -34.74 28.55
CA MET A 334 19.90 -34.83 28.71
C MET A 334 20.33 -34.17 30.03
N PRO A 335 21.39 -34.66 30.68
CA PRO A 335 21.68 -34.40 32.08
C PRO A 335 22.43 -33.09 32.31
N THR A 336 22.19 -32.51 33.49
CA THR A 336 22.86 -31.34 34.05
C THR A 336 24.34 -31.63 34.32
N THR A 337 25.21 -30.72 33.89
CA THR A 337 26.45 -30.34 34.61
C THR A 337 26.72 -28.87 34.38
#